data_AF-A0A2H0PLE8-F1
#
_entry.id   AF-A0A2H0PLE8-F1
#
_cell.length_a   1.000
_cell.length_b   1.000
_cell.length_c   1.000
_cell.angle_alpha   90.00
_cell.angle_beta   90.00
_cell.angle_gamma   90.00
#
_symmetry.space_group_name_H-M   'P 1'
#
loop_
_entity.id
_entity.type
_entity.pdbx_description
1 polymer ?
#
loop_
_entity_poly.entity_id
_entity_poly.type
_entity_poly.pdbx_seq_one_letter_code
_entity_poly.pdbx_strand_id
1 'polypeptide(L)'
;MRIILNFIVFLMFSSTASAFDHTHQIWNEVLSRYVQPSGKTTVVDYKVLKGSPQKLNEYLKTLSSVSKSEYEKFSKSEKLAFLINAYNAFTLKLIINHHPVKSIKDIGSWFSSPWKKKFFNLLGTKMHLDGIEHDTIRANFDEPRIHFAVNCASIGCPSLATEAFVASRLDQQLEQAAVDFLTDESRNRFDPATNTLYLSQIFEWYGDDFKSAGGVRSFVSTRMAKEPKVQEKISAAKLEYLDYNWNLNQKTD
;
A
#
# COMPACT_ATOMS: atom_id res chain seq x y z
N MET A 1 -39.60 14.71 -61.05
CA MET A 1 -38.25 14.61 -60.46
C MET A 1 -38.40 14.76 -58.94
N ARG A 2 -38.44 13.64 -58.19
CA ARG A 2 -38.58 13.66 -56.72
C ARG A 2 -37.19 13.39 -56.12
N ILE A 3 -36.64 14.40 -55.45
CA ILE A 3 -35.36 14.30 -54.74
C ILE A 3 -35.68 13.67 -53.38
N ILE A 4 -35.23 12.44 -53.16
CA ILE A 4 -35.29 11.77 -51.84
C ILE A 4 -34.00 12.13 -51.11
N LEU A 5 -34.13 12.98 -50.10
CA LEU A 5 -33.02 13.39 -49.24
C LEU A 5 -32.88 12.37 -48.10
N ASN A 6 -31.88 11.49 -48.20
CA ASN A 6 -31.56 10.54 -47.14
C ASN A 6 -30.85 11.26 -45.99
N PHE A 7 -31.56 11.47 -44.87
CA PHE A 7 -30.95 11.90 -43.61
C PHE A 7 -30.27 10.70 -42.95
N ILE A 8 -28.93 10.71 -42.90
CA ILE A 8 -28.16 9.78 -42.08
C ILE A 8 -28.15 10.31 -40.65
N VAL A 9 -28.84 9.63 -39.74
CA VAL A 9 -28.81 9.92 -38.31
C VAL A 9 -27.57 9.23 -37.71
N PHE A 10 -26.57 10.02 -37.32
CA PHE A 10 -25.44 9.55 -36.53
C PHE A 10 -25.89 9.37 -35.06
N LEU A 11 -26.10 8.13 -34.64
CA LEU A 11 -26.29 7.79 -33.23
C LEU A 11 -24.95 7.90 -32.50
N MET A 12 -24.75 9.02 -31.80
CA MET A 12 -23.66 9.19 -30.84
C MET A 12 -23.93 8.27 -29.64
N PHE A 13 -23.24 7.13 -29.57
CA PHE A 13 -23.19 6.34 -28.35
C PHE A 13 -22.33 7.09 -27.32
N SER A 14 -22.98 7.88 -26.46
CA SER A 14 -22.35 8.42 -25.27
C SER A 14 -22.02 7.28 -24.32
N SER A 15 -20.77 6.84 -24.29
CA SER A 15 -20.27 5.96 -23.23
C SER A 15 -20.37 6.72 -21.92
N THR A 16 -21.37 6.40 -21.10
CA THR A 16 -21.40 6.86 -19.71
C THR A 16 -20.19 6.26 -19.00
N ALA A 17 -19.18 7.08 -18.71
CA ALA A 17 -18.12 6.66 -17.81
C ALA A 17 -18.78 6.34 -16.46
N SER A 18 -18.75 5.06 -16.08
CA SER A 18 -19.18 4.65 -14.74
C SER A 18 -18.23 5.27 -13.72
N ALA A 19 -18.77 5.83 -12.64
CA ALA A 19 -17.97 6.37 -11.56
C ALA A 19 -17.09 5.28 -10.95
N PHE A 20 -15.91 5.65 -10.46
CA PHE A 20 -15.01 4.71 -9.79
C PHE A 20 -15.66 3.98 -8.61
N ASP A 21 -15.44 2.66 -8.52
CA ASP A 21 -15.90 1.84 -7.38
C ASP A 21 -15.01 2.05 -6.15
N HIS A 22 -15.47 2.91 -5.23
CA HIS A 22 -14.82 3.18 -3.95
C HIS A 22 -14.90 2.03 -2.93
N THR A 23 -15.65 0.97 -3.20
CA THR A 23 -15.66 -0.25 -2.36
C THR A 23 -14.50 -1.19 -2.70
N HIS A 24 -13.86 -0.99 -3.86
CA HIS A 24 -12.74 -1.78 -4.35
C HIS A 24 -13.04 -3.29 -4.39
N GLN A 25 -14.24 -3.67 -4.81
CA GLN A 25 -14.70 -5.07 -4.71
C GLN A 25 -13.80 -6.04 -5.50
N ILE A 26 -13.35 -5.65 -6.70
CA ILE A 26 -12.42 -6.46 -7.51
C ILE A 26 -11.08 -6.66 -6.79
N TRP A 27 -10.62 -5.66 -6.03
CA TRP A 27 -9.39 -5.78 -5.24
C TRP A 27 -9.56 -6.75 -4.07
N ASN A 28 -10.71 -6.72 -3.39
CA ASN A 28 -11.02 -7.70 -2.35
C ASN A 28 -11.04 -9.15 -2.88
N GLU A 29 -11.51 -9.38 -4.11
CA GLU A 29 -11.42 -10.70 -4.76
C GLU A 29 -9.97 -11.15 -4.98
N VAL A 30 -9.07 -10.22 -5.32
CA VAL A 30 -7.63 -10.52 -5.46
C VAL A 30 -7.03 -10.81 -4.09
N LEU A 31 -7.25 -9.94 -3.10
CA LEU A 31 -6.70 -10.09 -1.76
C LEU A 31 -7.13 -11.41 -1.11
N SER A 32 -8.43 -11.70 -1.09
CA SER A 32 -8.98 -12.92 -0.49
C SER A 32 -8.47 -14.21 -1.13
N ARG A 33 -8.10 -14.18 -2.41
CA ARG A 33 -7.61 -15.36 -3.13
C ARG A 33 -6.10 -15.59 -2.96
N TYR A 34 -5.31 -14.51 -2.89
CA TYR A 34 -3.86 -14.60 -3.00
C TYR A 34 -3.10 -14.20 -1.74
N VAL A 35 -3.75 -13.55 -0.77
CA VAL A 35 -3.13 -13.12 0.48
C VAL A 35 -3.64 -14.00 1.62
N GLN A 36 -2.72 -14.62 2.36
CA GLN A 36 -3.04 -15.55 3.43
C GLN A 36 -2.38 -15.10 4.74
N PRO A 37 -3.08 -15.21 5.88
CA PRO A 37 -2.44 -15.06 7.19
C PRO A 37 -1.31 -16.07 7.39
N SER A 38 -0.24 -15.64 8.04
CA SER A 38 0.92 -16.44 8.42
C SER A 38 1.44 -15.93 9.77
N GLY A 39 0.90 -16.49 10.86
CA GLY A 39 1.14 -15.95 12.20
C GLY A 39 0.59 -14.53 12.35
N LYS A 40 1.41 -13.60 12.83
CA LYS A 40 1.07 -12.16 12.92
C LYS A 40 1.21 -11.41 11.58
N THR A 41 1.63 -12.08 10.51
CA THR A 41 1.91 -11.46 9.22
C THR A 41 1.04 -12.02 8.11
N THR A 42 1.17 -11.48 6.90
CA THR A 42 0.55 -12.06 5.70
C THR A 42 1.61 -12.46 4.68
N VAL A 43 1.31 -13.49 3.89
CA VAL A 43 2.10 -13.95 2.75
C VAL A 43 1.25 -13.93 1.48
N VAL A 44 1.91 -13.75 0.33
CA VAL A 44 1.24 -13.70 -0.98
C VAL A 44 1.62 -14.91 -1.82
N ASP A 45 0.62 -15.57 -2.41
CA ASP A 45 0.82 -16.66 -3.36
C ASP A 45 1.11 -16.11 -4.77
N TYR A 46 2.34 -15.60 -4.97
CA TYR A 46 2.76 -15.01 -6.24
C TYR A 46 2.76 -16.00 -7.40
N LYS A 47 3.01 -17.28 -7.12
CA LYS A 47 3.00 -18.36 -8.12
C LYS A 47 1.59 -18.55 -8.69
N VAL A 48 0.58 -18.67 -7.84
CA VAL A 48 -0.82 -18.80 -8.28
C VAL A 48 -1.32 -17.48 -8.88
N LEU A 49 -1.00 -16.33 -8.29
CA LEU A 49 -1.38 -15.01 -8.84
C LEU A 49 -0.82 -14.78 -10.25
N LYS A 50 0.44 -15.16 -10.50
CA LYS A 50 1.05 -15.08 -11.83
C LYS A 50 0.34 -15.98 -12.85
N GLY A 51 -0.12 -17.16 -12.42
CA GLY A 51 -0.89 -18.09 -13.26
C GLY A 51 -2.33 -17.63 -13.54
N SER A 52 -2.88 -16.73 -12.72
CA SER A 52 -4.26 -16.22 -12.85
C SER A 52 -4.38 -14.71 -12.59
N PRO A 53 -3.72 -13.85 -13.39
CA PRO A 53 -3.61 -12.42 -13.12
C PRO A 53 -4.82 -11.60 -13.57
N GLN A 54 -5.88 -12.23 -14.10
CA GLN A 54 -6.96 -11.55 -14.81
C GLN A 54 -7.67 -10.52 -13.93
N LYS A 55 -8.06 -10.92 -12.70
CA LYS A 55 -8.74 -10.03 -11.74
C LYS A 55 -7.85 -8.88 -11.26
N LEU A 56 -6.56 -9.13 -11.06
CA LEU A 56 -5.61 -8.06 -10.76
C LEU A 56 -5.53 -7.07 -11.93
N ASN A 57 -5.33 -7.54 -13.16
CA ASN A 57 -5.26 -6.67 -14.33
C ASN A 57 -6.55 -5.87 -14.56
N GLU A 58 -7.71 -6.46 -14.27
CA GLU A 58 -9.02 -5.79 -14.30
C GLU A 58 -9.06 -4.62 -13.30
N TYR A 59 -8.67 -4.86 -12.05
CA TYR A 59 -8.61 -3.80 -11.03
C TYR A 59 -7.59 -2.70 -11.39
N LEU A 60 -6.41 -3.06 -11.89
CA LEU A 60 -5.42 -2.06 -12.32
C LEU A 60 -5.94 -1.18 -13.47
N LYS A 61 -6.79 -1.75 -14.34
CA LYS A 61 -7.45 -0.98 -15.40
C LYS A 61 -8.43 0.03 -14.81
N THR A 62 -9.24 -0.33 -13.82
CA THR A 62 -10.16 0.62 -13.17
C THR A 62 -9.40 1.77 -12.51
N LEU A 63 -8.31 1.47 -11.80
CA LEU A 63 -7.41 2.48 -11.23
C LEU A 63 -6.82 3.41 -12.30
N SER A 64 -6.31 2.84 -13.38
CA SER A 64 -5.67 3.60 -14.47
C SER A 64 -6.66 4.43 -15.29
N SER A 65 -7.96 4.10 -15.24
CA SER A 65 -9.03 4.83 -15.93
C SER A 65 -9.51 6.07 -15.17
N VAL A 66 -9.20 6.21 -13.88
CA VAL A 66 -9.54 7.40 -13.11
C VAL A 66 -8.76 8.60 -13.65
N SER A 67 -9.51 9.60 -14.13
CA SER A 67 -8.94 10.85 -14.62
C SER A 67 -8.53 11.76 -13.46
N LYS A 68 -7.62 12.71 -13.72
CA LYS A 68 -7.24 13.71 -12.71
C LYS A 68 -8.45 14.52 -12.20
N SER A 69 -9.35 14.92 -13.10
CA SER A 69 -10.55 15.70 -12.76
C SER A 69 -11.59 14.89 -11.98
N GLU A 70 -11.66 13.58 -12.18
CA GLU A 70 -12.46 12.69 -11.34
C GLU A 70 -11.84 12.55 -9.95
N TYR A 71 -10.54 12.24 -9.87
CA TYR A 71 -9.81 12.13 -8.61
C TYR A 71 -9.87 13.42 -7.78
N GLU A 72 -9.84 14.60 -8.39
CA GLU A 72 -9.96 15.88 -7.69
C GLU A 72 -11.27 16.01 -6.91
N LYS A 73 -12.35 15.36 -7.36
CA LYS A 73 -13.67 15.34 -6.72
C LYS A 73 -13.76 14.39 -5.54
N PHE A 74 -12.82 13.45 -5.41
CA PHE A 74 -12.79 12.52 -4.28
C PHE A 74 -12.55 13.28 -2.97
N SER A 75 -13.22 12.85 -1.90
CA SER A 75 -12.93 13.27 -0.54
C SER A 75 -11.49 12.92 -0.14
N LYS A 76 -10.97 13.55 0.93
CA LYS A 76 -9.62 13.27 1.43
C LYS A 76 -9.41 11.78 1.71
N SER A 77 -10.39 11.11 2.34
CA SER A 77 -10.31 9.69 2.65
C SER A 77 -10.41 8.80 1.41
N GLU A 78 -11.26 9.14 0.42
CA GLU A 78 -11.31 8.41 -0.84
C GLU A 78 -10.00 8.52 -1.63
N LYS A 79 -9.38 9.71 -1.65
CA LYS A 79 -8.08 9.92 -2.28
C LYS A 79 -6.99 9.05 -1.66
N LEU A 80 -6.88 9.05 -0.33
CA LEU A 80 -5.86 8.27 0.36
C LEU A 80 -6.10 6.76 0.22
N ALA A 81 -7.34 6.30 0.40
CA ALA A 81 -7.69 4.89 0.19
C ALA A 81 -7.37 4.43 -1.26
N PHE A 82 -7.72 5.25 -2.25
CA PHE A 82 -7.40 4.99 -3.66
C PHE A 82 -5.90 4.84 -3.87
N LEU A 83 -5.08 5.76 -3.36
CA LEU A 83 -3.62 5.73 -3.56
C LEU A 83 -2.96 4.55 -2.84
N ILE A 84 -3.38 4.21 -1.62
CA ILE A 84 -2.87 3.05 -0.88
C ILE A 84 -3.16 1.76 -1.64
N ASN A 85 -4.41 1.56 -2.06
CA ASN A 85 -4.78 0.36 -2.80
C ASN A 85 -4.10 0.30 -4.18
N ALA A 86 -3.92 1.45 -4.85
CA ALA A 86 -3.18 1.54 -6.09
C ALA A 86 -1.72 1.11 -5.91
N TYR A 87 -1.02 1.64 -4.90
CA TYR A 87 0.35 1.25 -4.59
C TYR A 87 0.44 -0.27 -4.40
N ASN A 88 -0.41 -0.83 -3.52
CA ASN A 88 -0.38 -2.26 -3.20
C ASN A 88 -0.65 -3.15 -4.42
N ALA A 89 -1.66 -2.81 -5.22
CA ALA A 89 -2.01 -3.57 -6.42
C ALA A 89 -0.91 -3.48 -7.49
N PHE A 90 -0.34 -2.30 -7.72
CA PHE A 90 0.78 -2.14 -8.65
C PHE A 90 2.05 -2.82 -8.13
N THR A 91 2.29 -2.88 -6.82
CA THR A 91 3.37 -3.70 -6.24
C THR A 91 3.18 -5.17 -6.56
N LEU A 92 1.98 -5.74 -6.36
CA LEU A 92 1.71 -7.12 -6.76
C LEU A 92 1.97 -7.34 -8.25
N LYS A 93 1.55 -6.39 -9.10
CA LYS A 93 1.80 -6.45 -10.54
C LYS A 93 3.28 -6.45 -10.89
N LEU A 94 4.06 -5.61 -10.24
CA LEU A 94 5.50 -5.55 -10.41
C LEU A 94 6.13 -6.89 -10.05
N ILE A 95 5.79 -7.47 -8.90
CA ILE A 95 6.33 -8.78 -8.50
C ILE A 95 5.98 -9.86 -9.51
N ILE A 96 4.71 -10.04 -9.90
CA ILE A 96 4.34 -11.16 -10.80
C ILE A 96 4.92 -11.02 -12.22
N ASN A 97 5.19 -9.80 -12.67
CA ASN A 97 5.87 -9.56 -13.95
C ASN A 97 7.33 -10.07 -13.91
N HIS A 98 7.94 -10.15 -12.72
CA HIS A 98 9.34 -10.55 -12.53
C HIS A 98 9.50 -11.89 -11.78
N HIS A 99 8.42 -12.48 -11.28
CA HIS A 99 8.46 -13.74 -10.51
C HIS A 99 8.91 -14.92 -11.40
N PRO A 100 9.78 -15.84 -10.93
CA PRO A 100 10.33 -15.90 -9.57
C PRO A 100 11.45 -14.89 -9.33
N VAL A 101 11.41 -14.23 -8.18
CA VAL A 101 12.42 -13.27 -7.71
C VAL A 101 12.59 -13.44 -6.20
N LYS A 102 13.80 -13.23 -5.66
CA LYS A 102 14.05 -13.39 -4.22
C LYS A 102 13.72 -12.14 -3.43
N SER A 103 13.96 -10.96 -4.01
CA SER A 103 13.65 -9.67 -3.42
C SER A 103 13.10 -8.71 -4.47
N ILE A 104 12.20 -7.80 -4.08
CA ILE A 104 11.82 -6.66 -4.93
C ILE A 104 13.04 -5.84 -5.37
N LYS A 105 14.11 -5.80 -4.55
CA LYS A 105 15.37 -5.12 -4.88
C LYS A 105 16.04 -5.70 -6.13
N ASP A 106 15.86 -6.99 -6.39
CA ASP A 106 16.45 -7.69 -7.54
C ASP A 106 15.76 -7.31 -8.86
N ILE A 107 14.59 -6.67 -8.81
CA ILE A 107 13.90 -6.13 -9.99
C ILE A 107 14.61 -4.86 -10.50
N GLY A 108 15.30 -4.15 -9.59
CA GLY A 108 16.14 -3.01 -9.91
C GLY A 108 17.43 -3.40 -10.63
N SER A 109 18.26 -2.41 -10.89
CA SER A 109 19.66 -2.59 -11.28
C SER A 109 20.51 -1.62 -10.49
N TRP A 110 21.84 -1.71 -10.61
CA TRP A 110 22.77 -0.77 -9.97
C TRP A 110 22.42 0.71 -10.21
N PHE A 111 21.81 1.03 -11.36
CA PHE A 111 21.42 2.40 -11.74
C PHE A 111 19.90 2.65 -11.70
N SER A 112 19.07 1.68 -11.31
CA SER A 112 17.62 1.87 -11.26
C SER A 112 16.97 1.21 -10.05
N SER A 113 16.35 2.04 -9.22
CA SER A 113 15.43 1.59 -8.16
C SER A 113 14.21 0.90 -8.80
N PRO A 114 13.80 -0.29 -8.32
CA PRO A 114 12.60 -0.96 -8.83
C PRO A 114 11.34 -0.08 -8.64
N TRP A 115 11.31 0.74 -7.59
CA TRP A 115 10.20 1.64 -7.30
C TRP A 115 10.13 2.89 -8.21
N LYS A 116 11.21 3.20 -8.95
CA LYS A 116 11.26 4.29 -9.96
C LYS A 116 10.97 3.82 -11.38
N LYS A 117 10.66 2.54 -11.59
CA LYS A 117 10.30 2.01 -12.91
C LYS A 117 8.91 2.50 -13.31
N LYS A 118 8.84 3.28 -14.39
CA LYS A 118 7.56 3.73 -14.98
C LYS A 118 6.89 2.62 -15.78
N PHE A 119 5.91 1.91 -15.20
CA PHE A 119 5.28 0.74 -15.85
C PHE A 119 3.75 0.77 -15.90
N PHE A 120 3.11 1.77 -15.31
CA PHE A 120 1.65 1.92 -15.34
C PHE A 120 1.25 3.38 -15.58
N ASN A 121 -0.04 3.61 -15.80
CA ASN A 121 -0.61 4.94 -15.86
C ASN A 121 -1.48 5.17 -14.63
N LEU A 122 -1.41 6.37 -14.05
CA LEU A 122 -2.29 6.78 -12.96
C LEU A 122 -2.56 8.28 -13.12
N LEU A 123 -3.83 8.69 -12.98
CA LEU A 123 -4.28 10.08 -13.14
C LEU A 123 -3.83 10.71 -14.48
N GLY A 124 -3.85 9.91 -15.56
CA GLY A 124 -3.48 10.34 -16.91
C GLY A 124 -1.97 10.47 -17.19
N THR A 125 -1.10 10.03 -16.27
CA THR A 125 0.35 10.13 -16.43
C THR A 125 1.04 8.79 -16.25
N LYS A 126 2.17 8.60 -16.95
CA LYS A 126 3.00 7.40 -16.78
C LYS A 126 3.73 7.47 -15.43
N MET A 127 3.46 6.50 -14.56
CA MET A 127 3.75 6.54 -13.13
C MET A 127 4.60 5.34 -12.68
N HIS A 128 5.16 5.45 -11.48
CA HIS A 128 5.92 4.42 -10.77
C HIS A 128 5.54 4.40 -9.27
N LEU A 129 5.95 3.38 -8.52
CA LEU A 129 5.55 3.20 -7.11
C LEU A 129 6.02 4.36 -6.21
N ASP A 130 7.27 4.81 -6.37
CA ASP A 130 7.79 5.98 -5.62
C ASP A 130 6.94 7.23 -5.84
N GLY A 131 6.33 7.39 -7.03
CA GLY A 131 5.52 8.56 -7.34
C GLY A 131 4.19 8.53 -6.61
N ILE A 132 3.63 7.34 -6.38
CA ILE A 132 2.47 7.20 -5.50
C ILE A 132 2.88 7.52 -4.06
N GLU A 133 3.92 6.87 -3.53
CA GLU A 133 4.31 7.03 -2.12
C GLU A 133 4.82 8.44 -1.80
N HIS A 134 5.87 8.91 -2.48
CA HIS A 134 6.55 10.16 -2.16
C HIS A 134 5.83 11.38 -2.76
N ASP A 135 5.59 11.36 -4.06
CA ASP A 135 5.13 12.54 -4.79
C ASP A 135 3.62 12.79 -4.62
N THR A 136 2.87 11.79 -4.15
CA THR A 136 1.42 11.95 -3.89
C THR A 136 1.03 11.74 -2.44
N ILE A 137 1.25 10.56 -1.83
CA ILE A 137 0.79 10.30 -0.46
C ILE A 137 1.54 11.20 0.52
N ARG A 138 2.87 11.08 0.60
CA ARG A 138 3.68 11.81 1.59
C ARG A 138 3.67 13.32 1.36
N ALA A 139 3.56 13.77 0.11
CA ALA A 139 3.49 15.19 -0.21
C ALA A 139 2.15 15.86 0.16
N ASN A 140 1.04 15.12 0.15
CA ASN A 140 -0.31 15.71 0.29
C ASN A 140 -1.06 15.26 1.55
N PHE A 141 -0.55 14.26 2.27
CA PHE A 141 -1.19 13.71 3.45
C PHE A 141 -0.21 13.68 4.62
N ASP A 142 -0.55 14.41 5.67
CA ASP A 142 0.11 14.30 6.97
C ASP A 142 -0.47 13.09 7.73
N GLU A 143 -0.09 11.89 7.29
CA GLU A 143 -0.62 10.62 7.80
C GLU A 143 0.52 9.59 7.95
N PRO A 144 1.17 9.49 9.13
CA PRO A 144 2.30 8.59 9.33
C PRO A 144 1.95 7.11 9.23
N ARG A 145 0.66 6.74 9.39
CA ARG A 145 0.23 5.34 9.34
C ARG A 145 0.30 4.74 7.93
N ILE A 146 0.50 5.56 6.90
CA ILE A 146 0.69 5.07 5.52
C ILE A 146 1.86 4.09 5.41
N HIS A 147 2.91 4.26 6.23
CA HIS A 147 4.08 3.37 6.27
C HIS A 147 3.76 1.94 6.68
N PHE A 148 2.55 1.71 7.22
CA PHE A 148 2.04 0.39 7.58
C PHE A 148 0.93 -0.11 6.65
N ALA A 149 0.49 0.74 5.72
CA ALA A 149 -0.60 0.45 4.79
C ALA A 149 -0.11 0.19 3.36
N VAL A 150 1.08 0.71 2.99
CA VAL A 150 1.73 0.43 1.71
C VAL A 150 2.73 -0.73 1.87
N ASN A 151 2.51 -1.82 1.14
CA ASN A 151 3.33 -3.03 1.21
C ASN A 151 4.31 -3.08 0.02
N CYS A 152 5.60 -3.16 0.30
CA CYS A 152 6.68 -3.26 -0.69
C CYS A 152 7.08 -4.71 -1.02
N ALA A 153 6.24 -5.70 -0.69
CA ALA A 153 6.42 -7.13 -0.93
C ALA A 153 7.62 -7.79 -0.23
N SER A 154 8.17 -7.21 0.83
CA SER A 154 9.25 -7.83 1.62
C SER A 154 8.76 -8.36 2.97
N ILE A 155 9.48 -9.32 3.57
CA ILE A 155 9.16 -9.88 4.90
C ILE A 155 9.27 -8.82 6.01
N GLY A 156 10.27 -7.93 5.90
CA GLY A 156 10.46 -6.81 6.83
C GLY A 156 9.41 -5.71 6.69
N CYS A 157 8.62 -5.73 5.61
CA CYS A 157 7.53 -4.80 5.38
C CYS A 157 6.34 -5.09 6.29
N PRO A 158 5.52 -4.08 6.60
CA PRO A 158 4.16 -4.29 7.07
C PRO A 158 3.40 -5.29 6.21
N SER A 159 2.52 -6.05 6.85
CA SER A 159 1.69 -7.05 6.18
C SER A 159 0.80 -6.39 5.11
N LEU A 160 0.68 -7.03 3.95
CA LEU A 160 -0.35 -6.63 3.00
C LEU A 160 -1.72 -6.93 3.63
N ALA A 161 -2.58 -5.91 3.71
CA ALA A 161 -3.93 -6.05 4.25
C ALA A 161 -4.73 -7.11 3.49
N THR A 162 -5.56 -7.88 4.19
CA THR A 162 -6.42 -8.93 3.60
C THR A 162 -7.73 -8.37 3.02
N GLU A 163 -7.98 -7.08 3.21
CA GLU A 163 -9.09 -6.34 2.61
C GLU A 163 -8.60 -4.98 2.08
N ALA A 164 -9.35 -4.42 1.15
CA ALA A 164 -9.10 -3.11 0.58
C ALA A 164 -9.30 -2.00 1.62
N PHE A 165 -8.48 -0.97 1.54
CA PHE A 165 -8.72 0.26 2.29
C PHE A 165 -9.93 0.98 1.69
N VAL A 166 -10.89 1.42 2.51
CA VAL A 166 -12.10 2.12 2.04
C VAL A 166 -12.35 3.38 2.87
N ALA A 167 -12.84 4.44 2.24
CA ALA A 167 -12.98 5.75 2.87
C ALA A 167 -13.79 5.74 4.16
N SER A 168 -14.85 4.91 4.24
CA SER A 168 -15.74 4.81 5.40
C SER A 168 -15.08 4.20 6.64
N ARG A 169 -13.98 3.46 6.49
CA ARG A 169 -13.26 2.78 7.59
C ARG A 169 -11.76 3.08 7.59
N LEU A 170 -11.30 4.03 6.77
CA LEU A 170 -9.88 4.25 6.49
C LEU A 170 -9.07 4.49 7.76
N ASP A 171 -9.55 5.35 8.65
CA ASP A 171 -8.85 5.66 9.91
C ASP A 171 -8.67 4.42 10.78
N GLN A 172 -9.73 3.62 10.94
CA GLN A 172 -9.68 2.35 11.67
C GLN A 172 -8.71 1.36 11.03
N GLN A 173 -8.73 1.24 9.70
CA GLN A 173 -7.86 0.31 8.97
C GLN A 173 -6.39 0.74 9.06
N LEU A 174 -6.09 2.04 8.99
CA LEU A 174 -4.75 2.58 9.17
C LEU A 174 -4.24 2.37 10.60
N GLU A 175 -5.09 2.60 11.60
CA GLU A 175 -4.74 2.37 12.99
C GLU A 175 -4.47 0.89 13.27
N GLN A 176 -5.32 0.00 12.75
CA GLN A 176 -5.14 -1.45 12.89
C GLN A 176 -3.83 -1.91 12.24
N ALA A 177 -3.52 -1.44 11.02
CA ALA A 177 -2.27 -1.75 10.34
C ALA A 177 -1.04 -1.30 11.15
N ALA A 178 -1.10 -0.11 11.77
CA ALA A 178 -0.03 0.40 12.61
C ALA A 178 0.15 -0.44 13.89
N VAL A 179 -0.95 -0.80 14.56
CA VAL A 179 -0.92 -1.65 15.77
C VAL A 179 -0.41 -3.05 15.43
N ASP A 180 -0.89 -3.67 14.35
CA ASP A 180 -0.46 -5.00 13.93
C ASP A 180 1.05 -5.03 13.64
N PHE A 181 1.58 -3.99 12.97
CA PHE A 181 3.01 -3.87 12.73
C PHE A 181 3.81 -3.68 14.02
N LEU A 182 3.39 -2.77 14.89
CA LEU A 182 4.09 -2.44 16.14
C LEU A 182 4.06 -3.56 17.17
N THR A 183 3.08 -4.45 17.10
CA THR A 183 2.94 -5.60 18.02
C THR A 183 3.52 -6.90 17.45
N ASP A 184 4.13 -6.84 16.26
CA ASP A 184 4.94 -7.92 15.71
C ASP A 184 6.36 -7.89 16.29
N GLU A 185 6.62 -8.77 17.26
CA GLU A 185 7.89 -8.87 17.99
C GLU A 185 9.10 -9.20 17.10
N SER A 186 8.87 -9.75 15.91
CA SER A 186 9.95 -9.99 14.94
C SER A 186 10.47 -8.68 14.32
N ARG A 187 9.69 -7.61 14.37
CA ARG A 187 9.99 -6.30 13.75
C ARG A 187 10.05 -5.16 14.75
N ASN A 188 9.35 -5.26 15.87
CA ASN A 188 9.27 -4.22 16.89
C ASN A 188 9.09 -4.88 18.26
N ARG A 189 9.98 -4.62 19.21
CA ARG A 189 9.88 -5.16 20.57
C ARG A 189 10.55 -4.26 21.60
N PHE A 190 10.00 -4.24 22.81
CA PHE A 190 10.64 -3.61 23.96
C PHE A 190 11.15 -4.69 24.90
N ASP A 191 12.46 -4.66 25.19
CA ASP A 191 13.09 -5.52 26.18
C ASP A 191 13.22 -4.76 27.52
N PRO A 192 12.40 -5.10 28.54
CA PRO A 192 12.44 -4.43 29.83
C PRO A 192 13.68 -4.79 30.66
N ALA A 193 14.36 -5.91 30.37
CA ALA A 193 15.55 -6.33 31.13
C ALA A 193 16.76 -5.46 30.79
N THR A 194 16.88 -5.06 29.53
CA THR A 194 17.95 -4.17 29.04
C THR A 194 17.51 -2.72 28.85
N ASN A 195 16.20 -2.44 29.03
CA ASN A 195 15.56 -1.16 28.73
C ASN A 195 15.83 -0.68 27.29
N THR A 196 15.70 -1.61 26.33
CA THR A 196 15.97 -1.35 24.90
C THR A 196 14.70 -1.53 24.08
N LEU A 197 14.37 -0.52 23.30
CA LEU A 197 13.34 -0.54 22.28
C LEU A 197 13.98 -0.86 20.93
N TYR A 198 13.63 -2.01 20.37
CA TYR A 198 14.04 -2.45 19.05
C TYR A 198 12.93 -2.14 18.05
N LEU A 199 13.25 -1.39 16.99
CA LEU A 199 12.29 -0.99 15.95
C LEU A 199 12.75 -1.39 14.55
N SER A 200 11.80 -1.55 13.65
CA SER A 200 12.09 -1.71 12.22
C SER A 200 12.81 -0.49 11.65
N GLN A 201 13.67 -0.69 10.64
CA GLN A 201 14.34 0.39 9.90
C GLN A 201 13.37 1.39 9.25
N ILE A 202 12.08 1.06 9.11
CA ILE A 202 11.06 2.03 8.65
C ILE A 202 11.07 3.29 9.53
N PHE A 203 11.24 3.15 10.84
CA PHE A 203 11.29 4.29 11.75
C PHE A 203 12.59 5.11 11.63
N GLU A 204 13.67 4.49 11.13
CA GLU A 204 14.92 5.17 10.80
C GLU A 204 14.80 5.94 9.47
N TRP A 205 14.29 5.29 8.43
CA TRP A 205 14.18 5.87 7.08
C TRP A 205 13.12 6.97 6.98
N TYR A 206 12.03 6.85 7.73
CA TYR A 206 10.87 7.73 7.64
C TYR A 206 10.56 8.46 8.94
N GLY A 207 11.51 8.55 9.88
CA GLY A 207 11.31 9.15 11.20
C GLY A 207 10.72 10.58 11.17
N ASP A 208 11.02 11.34 10.13
CA ASP A 208 10.51 12.70 9.92
C ASP A 208 8.99 12.76 9.69
N ASP A 209 8.41 11.73 9.08
CA ASP A 209 6.97 11.68 8.80
C ASP A 209 6.15 11.47 10.09
N PHE A 210 6.78 11.05 11.18
CA PHE A 210 6.13 10.87 12.48
C PHE A 210 6.10 12.16 13.32
N LYS A 211 6.73 13.26 12.88
CA LYS A 211 6.80 14.52 13.65
C LYS A 211 5.42 15.06 14.03
N SER A 212 4.46 15.01 13.11
CA SER A 212 3.07 15.44 13.35
C SER A 212 2.34 14.59 14.39
N ALA A 213 2.76 13.33 14.60
CA ALA A 213 2.26 12.44 15.64
C ALA A 213 3.08 12.50 16.95
N GLY A 214 3.87 13.56 17.15
CA GLY A 214 4.74 13.72 18.33
C GLY A 214 6.07 12.96 18.24
N GLY A 215 6.45 12.52 17.05
CA GLY A 215 7.68 11.78 16.76
C GLY A 215 7.56 10.27 16.98
N VAL A 216 8.57 9.54 16.49
CA VAL A 216 8.63 8.06 16.52
C VAL A 216 8.35 7.50 17.92
N ARG A 217 8.97 8.03 18.97
CA ARG A 217 8.83 7.52 20.35
C ARG A 217 7.41 7.65 20.89
N SER A 218 6.74 8.77 20.63
CA SER A 218 5.34 8.99 21.01
C SER A 218 4.42 8.05 20.22
N PHE A 219 4.61 8.00 18.89
CA PHE A 219 3.81 7.17 18.01
C PHE A 219 3.85 5.68 18.38
N VAL A 220 5.06 5.19 18.67
CA VAL A 220 5.34 3.79 19.02
C VAL A 220 4.80 3.45 20.40
N SER A 221 5.17 4.24 21.43
CA SER A 221 4.87 3.88 22.82
C SER A 221 3.36 3.77 23.08
N THR A 222 2.58 4.70 22.53
CA THR A 222 1.11 4.75 22.64
C THR A 222 0.39 3.56 22.00
N ARG A 223 1.03 2.86 21.06
CA ARG A 223 0.47 1.71 20.33
C ARG A 223 1.03 0.36 20.78
N MET A 224 2.25 0.33 21.33
CA MET A 224 2.82 -0.89 21.91
C MET A 224 2.27 -1.20 23.31
N ALA A 225 1.79 -0.19 24.04
CA ALA A 225 1.26 -0.38 25.39
C ALA A 225 0.07 0.53 25.69
N LYS A 226 -0.86 0.04 26.52
CA LYS A 226 -2.02 0.82 26.99
C LYS A 226 -1.74 1.57 28.30
N GLU A 227 -0.86 1.04 29.14
CA GLU A 227 -0.57 1.61 30.45
C GLU A 227 0.42 2.78 30.36
N PRO A 228 0.08 3.99 30.88
CA PRO A 228 0.95 5.17 30.78
C PRO A 228 2.37 4.95 31.32
N LYS A 229 2.51 4.20 32.43
CA LYS A 229 3.83 3.88 33.01
C LYS A 229 4.68 3.01 32.08
N VAL A 230 4.05 2.15 31.27
CA VAL A 230 4.76 1.32 30.28
C VAL A 230 5.11 2.15 29.05
N GLN A 231 4.19 3.02 28.62
CA GLN A 231 4.44 3.96 27.51
C GLN A 231 5.64 4.87 27.82
N GLU A 232 5.71 5.41 29.03
CA GLU A 232 6.84 6.25 29.48
C GLU A 232 8.17 5.48 29.44
N LYS A 233 8.19 4.24 29.93
CA LYS A 233 9.38 3.37 29.86
C LYS A 233 9.82 3.12 28.42
N ILE A 234 8.89 2.75 27.54
CA ILE A 234 9.18 2.53 26.11
C ILE A 234 9.72 3.82 25.48
N SER A 235 9.08 4.95 25.74
CA SER A 235 9.47 6.25 25.19
C SER A 235 10.86 6.70 25.67
N ALA A 236 11.28 6.33 26.88
CA ALA A 236 12.59 6.65 27.44
C ALA A 236 13.68 5.60 27.13
N ALA A 237 13.32 4.45 26.56
CA ALA A 237 14.23 3.33 26.31
C ALA A 237 15.36 3.69 25.33
N LYS A 238 16.49 2.96 25.43
CA LYS A 238 17.53 2.98 24.40
C LYS A 238 16.91 2.51 23.09
N LEU A 239 17.11 3.23 21.99
CA LEU A 239 16.56 2.86 20.69
C LEU A 239 17.62 2.15 19.85
N GLU A 240 17.27 0.98 19.33
CA GLU A 240 18.06 0.23 18.35
C GLU A 240 17.19 -0.17 17.16
N TYR A 241 17.75 -0.16 15.95
CA TYR A 241 17.05 -0.60 14.75
C TYR A 241 17.43 -2.03 14.39
N LEU A 242 16.44 -2.83 14.01
CA LEU A 242 16.60 -4.21 13.57
C LEU A 242 16.94 -4.28 12.09
N ASP A 243 17.62 -5.34 11.68
CA ASP A 243 17.86 -5.63 10.26
C ASP A 243 16.54 -5.81 9.49
N TYR A 244 16.49 -5.24 8.28
CA TYR A 244 15.32 -5.34 7.42
C TYR A 244 15.42 -6.54 6.47
N ASN A 245 14.49 -7.49 6.61
CA ASN A 245 14.45 -8.69 5.77
C ASN A 245 13.84 -8.39 4.39
N TRP A 246 14.71 -8.21 3.40
CA TRP A 246 14.34 -7.89 2.02
C TRP A 246 13.84 -9.09 1.20
N ASN A 247 13.82 -10.31 1.74
CA ASN A 247 13.26 -11.45 1.04
C ASN A 247 11.76 -11.23 0.77
N LEU A 248 11.30 -11.75 -0.36
CA LEU A 248 9.91 -11.64 -0.79
C LEU A 248 8.98 -12.29 0.23
N ASN A 249 7.87 -11.63 0.59
CA ASN A 249 6.83 -12.17 1.49
C ASN A 249 5.93 -13.20 0.77
N GLN A 250 6.55 -14.18 0.13
CA GLN A 250 5.86 -15.20 -0.64
C GLN A 250 5.42 -16.37 0.24
N LYS A 251 4.29 -16.99 -0.13
CA LYS A 251 3.90 -18.29 0.41
C LYS A 251 4.94 -19.35 0.00
N THR A 252 5.45 -20.09 0.97
CA THR A 252 6.26 -21.29 0.72
C THR A 252 5.36 -22.52 0.67
N ASP A 253 5.61 -23.41 -0.30
CA ASP A 253 4.93 -24.71 -0.44
C ASP A 253 5.19 -25.62 0.77
#